data_AF-A0A847U2G0-F1
#
_entry.id   AF-A0A847U2G0-F1
#
_cell.length_a   1.000
_cell.length_b   1.000
_cell.length_c   1.000
_cell.angle_alpha   90.00
_cell.angle_beta   90.00
_cell.angle_gamma   90.00
#
_symmetry.space_group_name_H-M   'P 1'
#
loop_
_entity.id
_entity.type
_entity.pdbx_description
1 polymer ?
#
loop_
_entity_poly.entity_id
_entity_poly.type
_entity_poly.pdbx_seq_one_letter_code
_entity_poly.pdbx_strand_id
1 'polypeptide(L)'
;MPSEDSDSLTEQMHDFLDGLGFADLTPDYREEREAANDAIDAAFDPLPEELAEDPDLAEVNKVNVHDDGDDILVPVVTFLFEDAGEPDRDAVWSFVGRALEAVREPFADCHVRHYDLQFAYAHEEEDAVIYCRIAVHPPLVERYLTDPGFDLDALRAAVTEADNGDDEIPPVDWTPFDAESMGTGAYSGGQAAIAAHCAGASAGAAAACAGAAAGGAAGAGGAAGCGGAGGGM
;
A
#
# COMPACT_ATOMS: atom_id res chain seq x y z
N MET A 1 20.96 -17.78 35.72
CA MET A 1 21.79 -17.89 34.51
C MET A 1 20.93 -18.57 33.46
N PRO A 2 20.21 -17.79 32.65
CA PRO A 2 20.04 -18.22 31.25
C PRO A 2 20.05 -17.02 30.29
N SER A 3 20.90 -17.05 29.27
CA SER A 3 20.77 -16.22 28.05
C SER A 3 21.89 -16.58 27.07
N GLU A 4 21.75 -17.67 26.32
CA GLU A 4 22.65 -17.99 25.19
C GLU A 4 21.91 -18.53 23.94
N ASP A 5 20.57 -18.54 23.92
CA ASP A 5 19.81 -19.11 22.78
C ASP A 5 19.28 -18.07 21.78
N SER A 6 19.31 -16.77 22.11
CA SER A 6 18.74 -15.71 21.25
C SER A 6 19.72 -15.17 20.19
N ASP A 7 21.03 -15.27 20.44
CA ASP A 7 22.06 -14.78 19.50
C ASP A 7 22.23 -15.72 18.30
N SER A 8 22.14 -17.04 18.53
CA SER A 8 22.28 -18.10 17.50
C SER A 8 21.20 -18.07 16.42
N LEU A 9 19.97 -17.68 16.77
CA LEU A 9 18.86 -17.57 15.82
C LEU A 9 19.01 -16.33 14.93
N THR A 10 19.50 -15.24 15.51
CA THR A 10 19.72 -13.96 14.81
C THR A 10 20.91 -14.06 13.86
N GLU A 11 21.99 -14.73 14.28
CA GLU A 11 23.13 -15.04 13.41
C GLU A 11 22.76 -16.01 12.29
N GLN A 12 21.92 -17.04 12.54
CA GLN A 12 21.43 -17.93 11.48
C GLN A 12 20.49 -17.23 10.49
N MET A 13 19.70 -16.26 10.95
CA MET A 13 18.84 -15.46 10.08
C MET A 13 19.68 -14.53 9.20
N HIS A 14 20.75 -13.95 9.74
CA HIS A 14 21.70 -13.13 8.98
C HIS A 14 22.47 -13.96 7.93
N ASP A 15 22.95 -15.14 8.28
CA ASP A 15 23.69 -16.03 7.36
C ASP A 15 22.77 -16.65 6.27
N PHE A 16 21.47 -16.79 6.56
CA PHE A 16 20.46 -17.21 5.58
C PHE A 16 20.08 -16.09 4.60
N LEU A 17 20.07 -14.83 5.07
CA LEU A 17 19.89 -13.64 4.24
C LEU A 17 21.11 -13.42 3.32
N ASP A 18 22.32 -13.61 3.82
CA ASP A 18 23.55 -13.55 3.01
C ASP A 18 23.65 -14.70 1.99
N GLY A 19 23.14 -15.89 2.31
CA GLY A 19 23.22 -17.09 1.46
C GLY A 19 22.25 -17.16 0.27
N LEU A 20 21.22 -16.31 0.23
CA LEU A 20 20.19 -16.27 -0.83
C LEU A 20 20.52 -15.30 -1.98
N GLY A 21 21.69 -14.68 -1.99
CA GLY A 21 22.08 -13.73 -3.04
C GLY A 21 21.57 -12.30 -2.82
N PHE A 22 21.19 -11.94 -1.59
CA PHE A 22 20.85 -10.56 -1.22
C PHE A 22 22.09 -9.66 -1.02
N ALA A 23 23.31 -10.22 -1.12
CA ALA A 23 24.57 -9.49 -0.95
C ALA A 23 24.94 -8.54 -2.11
N ASP A 24 24.08 -8.37 -3.12
CA ASP A 24 24.29 -7.42 -4.24
C ASP A 24 23.10 -6.47 -4.48
N LEU A 25 22.15 -6.40 -3.53
CA LEU A 25 21.07 -5.40 -3.54
C LEU A 25 21.40 -4.27 -2.55
N THR A 26 22.05 -3.25 -3.13
CA THR A 26 22.15 -1.83 -2.71
C THR A 26 22.64 -1.48 -1.29
N PRO A 27 23.96 -1.57 -1.04
CA PRO A 27 24.60 -0.87 0.09
C PRO A 27 24.55 0.67 0.00
N ASP A 28 24.35 1.25 -1.19
CA ASP A 28 24.61 2.69 -1.44
C ASP A 28 23.45 3.66 -1.12
N TYR A 29 22.22 3.19 -0.85
CA TYR A 29 21.05 4.09 -0.66
C TYR A 29 20.38 4.00 0.73
N ARG A 30 21.14 3.59 1.75
CA ARG A 30 20.60 3.41 3.10
C ARG A 30 20.16 4.74 3.71
N GLU A 31 20.94 5.80 3.49
CA GLU A 31 20.67 7.11 4.07
C GLU A 31 19.41 7.74 3.45
N GLU A 32 19.27 7.66 2.13
CA GLU A 32 18.09 8.13 1.39
C GLU A 32 16.85 7.35 1.80
N ARG A 33 16.98 6.03 1.98
CA ARG A 33 15.89 5.18 2.45
C ARG A 33 15.46 5.54 3.88
N GLU A 34 16.40 5.70 4.79
CA GLU A 34 16.11 6.07 6.19
C GLU A 34 15.44 7.45 6.25
N ALA A 35 15.97 8.43 5.52
CA ALA A 35 15.36 9.76 5.43
C ALA A 35 13.97 9.76 4.80
N ALA A 36 13.74 8.92 3.79
CA ALA A 36 12.42 8.76 3.17
C ALA A 36 11.43 8.11 4.13
N ASN A 37 11.82 7.06 4.86
CA ASN A 37 10.97 6.43 5.85
C ASN A 37 10.64 7.38 7.01
N ASP A 38 11.61 8.13 7.54
CA ASP A 38 11.35 9.15 8.55
C ASP A 38 10.33 10.20 8.05
N ALA A 39 10.42 10.59 6.77
CA ALA A 39 9.50 11.53 6.16
C ALA A 39 8.11 10.92 5.91
N ILE A 40 8.04 9.65 5.53
CA ILE A 40 6.78 8.90 5.38
C ILE A 40 6.09 8.77 6.73
N ASP A 41 6.79 8.30 7.77
CA ASP A 41 6.28 8.19 9.14
C ASP A 41 5.68 9.52 9.61
N ALA A 42 6.39 10.64 9.37
CA ALA A 42 5.90 11.96 9.73
C ALA A 42 4.68 12.41 8.89
N ALA A 43 4.59 12.00 7.63
CA ALA A 43 3.48 12.35 6.73
C ALA A 43 2.22 11.52 7.00
N PHE A 44 2.38 10.34 7.60
CA PHE A 44 1.30 9.41 7.92
C PHE A 44 1.01 9.31 9.43
N ASP A 45 1.60 10.15 10.30
CA ASP A 45 1.20 10.28 11.71
C ASP A 45 0.15 11.41 11.90
N PRO A 46 -1.09 11.11 12.37
CA PRO A 46 -1.59 9.78 12.75
C PRO A 46 -2.00 8.94 11.54
N LEU A 47 -1.83 7.61 11.68
CA LEU A 47 -2.15 6.63 10.64
C LEU A 47 -3.60 6.82 10.15
N PRO A 48 -3.82 7.00 8.83
CA PRO A 48 -5.16 7.02 8.26
C PRO A 48 -5.92 5.72 8.56
N GLU A 49 -7.23 5.83 8.83
CA GLU A 49 -8.05 4.68 9.22
C GLU A 49 -8.20 3.62 8.12
N GLU A 50 -7.96 4.02 6.86
CA GLU A 50 -8.00 3.13 5.71
C GLU A 50 -6.77 2.22 5.60
N LEU A 51 -5.68 2.53 6.30
CA LEU A 51 -4.41 1.80 6.24
C LEU A 51 -4.23 0.90 7.46
N ALA A 52 -3.74 -0.32 7.24
CA ALA A 52 -3.47 -1.29 8.29
C ALA A 52 -2.18 -1.00 9.06
N GLU A 53 -1.21 -0.40 8.37
CA GLU A 53 0.11 -0.04 8.90
C GLU A 53 0.64 1.19 8.17
N ASP A 54 1.65 1.83 8.76
CA ASP A 54 2.35 2.95 8.14
C ASP A 54 2.97 2.51 6.81
N PRO A 55 2.85 3.31 5.74
CA PRO A 55 3.54 3.02 4.48
C PRO A 55 5.05 2.97 4.69
N ASP A 56 5.76 2.20 3.86
CA ASP A 56 7.23 2.08 3.93
C ASP A 56 7.83 2.21 2.53
N LEU A 57 9.01 2.82 2.45
CA LEU A 57 9.88 2.68 1.28
C LEU A 57 10.56 1.30 1.34
N ALA A 58 9.81 0.31 0.85
CA ALA A 58 10.20 -1.09 0.92
C ALA A 58 11.51 -1.38 0.16
N GLU A 59 11.72 -0.72 -0.98
CA GLU A 59 12.85 -1.00 -1.87
C GLU A 59 13.31 0.24 -2.65
N VAL A 60 14.60 0.28 -2.97
CA VAL A 60 15.18 1.23 -3.94
C VAL A 60 15.83 0.41 -5.04
N ASN A 61 15.13 0.30 -6.17
CA ASN A 61 15.55 -0.56 -7.28
C ASN A 61 16.52 0.17 -8.20
N LYS A 62 17.75 -0.35 -8.31
CA LYS A 62 18.69 0.06 -9.36
C LYS A 62 18.27 -0.59 -10.68
N VAL A 63 17.81 0.22 -11.64
CA VAL A 63 17.30 -0.28 -12.92
C VAL A 63 18.26 -0.06 -14.09
N ASN A 64 19.18 0.90 -13.98
CA ASN A 64 20.21 1.16 -15.00
C ASN A 64 21.33 2.06 -14.44
N VAL A 65 22.26 2.48 -15.28
CA VAL A 65 23.29 3.48 -14.99
C VAL A 65 23.15 4.64 -15.99
N HIS A 66 23.20 5.86 -15.48
CA HIS A 66 23.12 7.11 -16.24
C HIS A 66 24.47 7.41 -16.94
N ASP A 67 24.49 8.37 -17.88
CA ASP A 67 25.68 8.63 -18.71
C ASP A 67 26.83 9.33 -17.97
N ASP A 68 26.56 9.94 -16.83
CA ASP A 68 27.52 10.46 -15.86
C ASP A 68 28.13 9.38 -14.96
N GLY A 69 27.59 8.15 -15.00
CA GLY A 69 28.05 7.01 -14.23
C GLY A 69 27.28 6.75 -12.93
N ASP A 70 26.31 7.60 -12.60
CA ASP A 70 25.45 7.42 -11.41
C ASP A 70 24.30 6.44 -11.70
N ASP A 71 23.74 5.81 -10.67
CA ASP A 71 22.68 4.82 -10.86
C ASP A 71 21.33 5.46 -11.15
N ILE A 72 20.53 4.77 -11.97
CA ILE A 72 19.13 5.11 -12.22
C ILE A 72 18.26 4.26 -11.30
N LEU A 73 17.47 4.93 -10.47
CA LEU A 73 16.73 4.34 -9.36
C LEU A 73 15.21 4.34 -9.57
N VAL A 74 14.54 3.43 -8.89
CA VAL A 74 13.09 3.38 -8.73
C VAL A 74 12.78 3.16 -7.25
N PRO A 75 12.46 4.22 -6.50
CA PRO A 75 11.94 4.11 -5.14
C PRO A 75 10.55 3.45 -5.17
N VAL A 76 10.36 2.42 -4.35
CA VAL A 76 9.11 1.65 -4.24
C VAL A 76 8.50 1.86 -2.86
N VAL A 77 7.35 2.54 -2.80
CA VAL A 77 6.57 2.73 -1.57
C VAL A 77 5.42 1.75 -1.55
N THR A 78 5.21 1.07 -0.43
CA THR A 78 4.12 0.10 -0.27
C THR A 78 3.06 0.59 0.69
N PHE A 79 1.80 0.28 0.36
CA PHE A 79 0.62 0.56 1.19
C PHE A 79 -0.17 -0.72 1.41
N LEU A 80 -0.68 -0.91 2.62
CA LEU A 80 -1.58 -2.00 2.97
C LEU A 80 -2.90 -1.43 3.51
N PHE A 81 -4.00 -1.74 2.84
CA PHE A 81 -5.33 -1.33 3.31
C PHE A 81 -5.83 -2.22 4.47
N GLU A 82 -6.51 -1.59 5.43
CA GLU A 82 -7.11 -2.27 6.58
C GLU A 82 -8.27 -3.17 6.15
N ASP A 83 -9.18 -2.61 5.33
CA ASP A 83 -10.41 -3.27 4.94
C ASP A 83 -10.31 -4.06 3.63
N ALA A 84 -11.22 -5.02 3.49
CA ALA A 84 -11.41 -5.75 2.24
C ALA A 84 -12.29 -4.97 1.25
N GLY A 85 -12.05 -5.21 -0.04
CA GLY A 85 -12.73 -4.53 -1.14
C GLY A 85 -11.86 -3.47 -1.80
N GLU A 86 -12.26 -3.05 -3.00
CA GLU A 86 -11.51 -2.05 -3.75
C GLU A 86 -11.52 -0.70 -2.99
N PRO A 87 -10.34 -0.12 -2.70
CA PRO A 87 -10.24 1.12 -1.94
C PRO A 87 -10.78 2.32 -2.72
N ASP A 88 -11.23 3.34 -1.98
CA ASP A 88 -11.66 4.59 -2.58
C ASP A 88 -10.50 5.26 -3.34
N ARG A 89 -10.75 5.61 -4.60
CA ARG A 89 -9.70 6.13 -5.48
C ARG A 89 -9.24 7.53 -5.07
N ASP A 90 -10.08 8.33 -4.42
CA ASP A 90 -9.67 9.66 -3.95
C ASP A 90 -8.78 9.51 -2.71
N ALA A 91 -9.08 8.56 -1.82
CA ALA A 91 -8.19 8.18 -0.71
C ALA A 91 -6.82 7.68 -1.21
N VAL A 92 -6.81 6.76 -2.19
CA VAL A 92 -5.56 6.28 -2.83
C VAL A 92 -4.72 7.44 -3.34
N TRP A 93 -5.31 8.37 -4.10
CA TRP A 93 -4.56 9.50 -4.64
C TRP A 93 -4.11 10.49 -3.56
N SER A 94 -4.89 10.68 -2.49
CA SER A 94 -4.43 11.44 -1.32
C SER A 94 -3.16 10.82 -0.71
N PHE A 95 -3.08 9.49 -0.59
CA PHE A 95 -1.88 8.80 -0.11
C PHE A 95 -0.71 8.91 -1.09
N VAL A 96 -0.97 8.81 -2.39
CA VAL A 96 0.02 9.06 -3.46
C VAL A 96 0.66 10.44 -3.29
N GLY A 97 -0.13 11.50 -3.15
CA GLY A 97 0.38 12.86 -3.00
C GLY A 97 1.31 13.01 -1.79
N ARG A 98 0.87 12.49 -0.63
CA ARG A 98 1.66 12.51 0.61
C ARG A 98 2.98 11.76 0.49
N ALA A 99 2.96 10.56 -0.10
CA ALA A 99 4.18 9.77 -0.27
C ALA A 99 5.14 10.40 -1.27
N LEU A 100 4.64 10.99 -2.37
CA LEU A 100 5.48 11.73 -3.31
C LEU A 100 6.16 12.95 -2.67
N GLU A 101 5.43 13.68 -1.82
CA GLU A 101 5.99 14.78 -1.02
C GLU A 101 7.11 14.31 -0.07
N ALA A 102 6.91 13.16 0.59
CA ALA A 102 7.88 12.60 1.53
C ALA A 102 9.14 12.03 0.83
N VAL A 103 8.95 11.31 -0.28
CA VAL A 103 10.03 10.54 -0.92
C VAL A 103 10.83 11.37 -1.92
N ARG A 104 10.27 12.44 -2.50
CA ARG A 104 11.01 13.22 -3.50
C ARG A 104 12.29 13.85 -2.95
N GLU A 105 12.25 14.41 -1.75
CA GLU A 105 13.39 15.18 -1.21
C GLU A 105 14.62 14.31 -0.91
N PRO A 106 14.51 13.16 -0.24
CA PRO A 106 15.64 12.24 -0.05
C PRO A 106 16.32 11.80 -1.35
N PHE A 107 15.58 11.75 -2.46
CA PHE A 107 16.08 11.34 -3.77
C PHE A 107 16.35 12.52 -4.73
N ALA A 108 16.35 13.76 -4.23
CA ALA A 108 16.47 14.95 -5.06
C ALA A 108 17.75 15.02 -5.90
N ASP A 109 18.84 14.44 -5.39
CA ASP A 109 20.14 14.40 -6.03
C ASP A 109 20.40 13.08 -6.80
N CYS A 110 19.39 12.20 -6.91
CA CYS A 110 19.49 10.90 -7.60
C CYS A 110 18.80 10.92 -8.96
N HIS A 111 19.23 10.03 -9.87
CA HIS A 111 18.53 9.80 -11.13
C HIS A 111 17.34 8.87 -10.93
N VAL A 112 16.16 9.41 -10.60
CA VAL A 112 14.94 8.61 -10.48
C VAL A 112 14.30 8.39 -11.85
N ARG A 113 14.03 7.14 -12.25
CA ARG A 113 13.28 6.82 -13.48
C ARG A 113 11.78 7.11 -13.31
N HIS A 114 11.23 6.65 -12.20
CA HIS A 114 9.86 6.86 -11.74
C HIS A 114 9.78 6.52 -10.25
N TYR A 115 8.76 7.05 -9.59
CA TYR A 115 8.34 6.62 -8.26
C TYR A 115 7.27 5.55 -8.44
N ASP A 116 7.44 4.41 -7.77
CA ASP A 116 6.50 3.30 -7.84
C ASP A 116 5.75 3.18 -6.51
N LEU A 117 4.43 3.26 -6.57
CA LEU A 117 3.55 3.24 -5.41
C LEU A 117 2.70 1.98 -5.54
N GLN A 118 2.96 1.00 -4.69
CA GLN A 118 2.32 -0.30 -4.74
C GLN A 118 1.35 -0.45 -3.58
N PHE A 119 0.16 -0.97 -3.86
CA PHE A 119 -0.96 -1.07 -2.94
C PHE A 119 -1.39 -2.52 -2.84
N ALA A 120 -1.64 -2.98 -1.62
CA ALA A 120 -2.23 -4.28 -1.35
C ALA A 120 -3.54 -4.11 -0.58
N TYR A 121 -4.55 -4.88 -0.95
CA TYR A 121 -5.82 -4.95 -0.22
C TYR A 121 -6.44 -6.35 -0.35
N ALA A 122 -7.30 -6.69 0.60
CA ALA A 122 -7.99 -7.96 0.58
C ALA A 122 -9.13 -7.95 -0.43
N HIS A 123 -9.31 -9.03 -1.18
CA HIS A 123 -10.51 -9.22 -1.98
C HIS A 123 -11.75 -9.33 -1.06
N GLU A 124 -12.87 -8.71 -1.43
CA GLU A 124 -14.07 -8.65 -0.58
C GLU A 124 -14.67 -10.04 -0.30
N GLU A 125 -14.74 -10.89 -1.33
CA GLU A 125 -15.41 -12.20 -1.27
C GLU A 125 -14.46 -13.41 -1.32
N GLU A 126 -13.16 -13.18 -1.53
CA GLU A 126 -12.19 -14.24 -1.76
C GLU A 126 -11.04 -14.11 -0.75
N ASP A 127 -10.50 -15.24 -0.32
CA ASP A 127 -9.28 -15.29 0.49
C ASP A 127 -8.06 -15.06 -0.41
N ALA A 128 -7.99 -13.85 -0.97
CA ALA A 128 -7.03 -13.42 -1.97
C ALA A 128 -6.57 -11.98 -1.70
N VAL A 129 -5.31 -11.72 -2.02
CA VAL A 129 -4.74 -10.37 -2.00
C VAL A 129 -4.77 -9.80 -3.41
N ILE A 130 -5.23 -8.57 -3.55
CA ILE A 130 -5.11 -7.82 -4.79
C ILE A 130 -3.97 -6.81 -4.66
N TYR A 131 -3.09 -6.80 -5.64
CA TYR A 131 -2.01 -5.83 -5.76
C TYR A 131 -2.26 -4.89 -6.93
N CYS A 132 -2.19 -3.59 -6.68
CA CYS A 132 -2.31 -2.54 -7.69
C CYS A 132 -1.13 -1.59 -7.58
N ARG A 133 -0.76 -0.93 -8.68
CA ARG A 133 0.32 0.06 -8.64
C ARG A 133 -0.02 1.35 -9.38
N ILE A 134 0.62 2.42 -8.94
CA ILE A 134 0.67 3.71 -9.62
C ILE A 134 2.14 4.08 -9.80
N ALA A 135 2.55 4.37 -11.03
CA ALA A 135 3.91 4.81 -11.34
C ALA A 135 3.90 6.24 -11.87
N VAL A 136 4.67 7.13 -11.24
CA VAL A 136 4.69 8.55 -11.59
C VAL A 136 6.10 8.98 -12.00
N HIS A 137 6.20 9.67 -13.14
CA HIS A 137 7.47 10.17 -13.63
C HIS A 137 7.94 11.44 -12.89
N PRO A 138 9.26 11.64 -12.69
CA PRO A 138 9.79 12.78 -11.96
C PRO A 138 9.31 14.14 -12.48
N PRO A 139 9.22 14.42 -13.81
CA PRO A 139 8.69 15.69 -14.28
C PRO A 139 7.25 16.01 -13.85
N LEU A 140 6.41 15.00 -13.64
CA LEU A 140 5.05 15.19 -13.11
C LEU A 140 5.08 15.46 -11.61
N VAL A 141 5.93 14.75 -10.86
CA VAL A 141 6.15 14.97 -9.43
C VAL A 141 6.70 16.38 -9.16
N GLU A 142 7.75 16.78 -9.87
CA GLU A 142 8.33 18.13 -9.75
C GLU A 142 7.30 19.20 -10.05
N ARG A 143 6.46 19.01 -11.07
CA ARG A 143 5.40 19.95 -11.39
C ARG A 143 4.36 20.02 -10.27
N TYR A 144 3.92 18.88 -9.74
CA TYR A 144 3.00 18.82 -8.59
C TYR A 144 3.55 19.55 -7.35
N LEU A 145 4.84 19.39 -7.06
CA LEU A 145 5.44 20.01 -5.88
C LEU A 145 5.76 21.51 -6.05
N THR A 146 5.92 21.99 -7.29
CA THR A 146 6.45 23.35 -7.55
C THR A 146 5.48 24.30 -8.25
N ASP A 147 4.46 23.81 -8.95
CA ASP A 147 3.45 24.61 -9.65
C ASP A 147 2.15 24.65 -8.83
N PRO A 148 1.81 25.78 -8.16
CA PRO A 148 0.59 25.90 -7.38
C PRO A 148 -0.71 25.75 -8.19
N GLY A 149 -0.63 25.81 -9.53
CA GLY A 149 -1.75 25.57 -10.43
C GLY A 149 -1.88 24.10 -10.87
N PHE A 150 -0.98 23.22 -10.44
CA PHE A 150 -0.97 21.80 -10.75
C PHE A 150 -1.17 21.00 -9.45
N ASP A 151 -2.42 20.90 -9.03
CA ASP A 151 -2.82 20.18 -7.82
C ASP A 151 -2.87 18.66 -8.03
N LEU A 152 -3.27 17.94 -6.98
CA LEU A 152 -3.33 16.47 -6.99
C LEU A 152 -4.32 15.93 -8.03
N ASP A 153 -5.43 16.62 -8.26
CA ASP A 153 -6.40 16.27 -9.31
C ASP A 153 -5.78 16.42 -10.70
N ALA A 154 -5.02 17.49 -10.92
CA ALA A 154 -4.27 17.69 -12.16
C ALA A 154 -3.17 16.63 -12.35
N LEU A 155 -2.47 16.25 -11.28
CA LEU A 155 -1.48 15.15 -11.31
C LEU A 155 -2.15 13.83 -11.70
N ARG A 156 -3.23 13.46 -11.01
CA ARG A 156 -4.02 12.27 -11.31
C ARG A 156 -4.44 12.25 -12.77
N ALA A 157 -5.06 13.33 -13.26
CA ALA A 157 -5.50 13.43 -14.64
C ALA A 157 -4.34 13.27 -15.64
N ALA A 158 -3.18 13.85 -15.35
CA ALA A 158 -2.01 13.73 -16.21
C ALA A 158 -1.42 12.32 -16.24
N VAL A 159 -1.43 11.60 -15.11
CA VAL A 159 -1.00 10.20 -15.03
C VAL A 159 -1.98 9.31 -15.81
N THR A 160 -3.29 9.47 -15.59
CA THR A 160 -4.33 8.73 -16.33
C THR A 160 -4.27 8.99 -17.84
N GLU A 161 -4.00 10.22 -18.28
CA GLU A 161 -3.90 10.56 -19.71
C GLU A 161 -2.63 9.98 -20.36
N ALA A 162 -1.54 9.89 -19.59
CA ALA A 162 -0.24 9.41 -20.07
C ALA A 162 -0.09 7.88 -20.00
N ASP A 163 -0.91 7.20 -19.20
CA ASP A 163 -0.97 5.75 -19.15
C ASP A 163 -1.38 5.19 -20.53
N ASN A 164 -0.50 4.34 -21.08
CA ASN A 164 -0.66 3.74 -22.40
C ASN A 164 -1.15 2.27 -22.33
N GLY A 165 -1.41 1.75 -21.13
CA GLY A 165 -1.81 0.37 -20.86
C GLY A 165 -0.66 -0.65 -20.84
N ASP A 166 0.60 -0.20 -20.90
CA ASP A 166 1.81 -1.01 -20.73
C ASP A 166 2.43 -0.73 -19.36
N ASP A 167 2.27 -1.66 -18.43
CA ASP A 167 2.71 -1.54 -17.04
C ASP A 167 4.25 -1.60 -16.86
N GLU A 168 4.99 -1.92 -17.93
CA GLU A 168 6.46 -1.80 -17.97
C GLU A 168 6.93 -0.36 -18.26
N ILE A 169 6.04 0.49 -18.78
CA ILE A 169 6.35 1.85 -19.24
C ILE A 169 5.50 2.87 -18.45
N PRO A 170 6.05 3.50 -17.41
CA PRO A 170 5.37 4.58 -16.71
C PRO A 170 5.01 5.75 -17.65
N PRO A 171 4.01 6.58 -17.30
CA PRO A 171 3.18 6.49 -16.09
C PRO A 171 2.18 5.33 -16.11
N VAL A 172 1.82 4.82 -14.93
CA VAL A 172 0.81 3.76 -14.77
C VAL A 172 -0.27 4.26 -13.81
N ASP A 173 -1.54 4.15 -14.19
CA ASP A 173 -2.69 4.53 -13.36
C ASP A 173 -3.47 3.30 -12.89
N TRP A 174 -3.14 2.84 -11.68
CA TRP A 174 -3.91 1.82 -10.95
C TRP A 174 -4.12 0.54 -11.74
N THR A 175 -3.01 -0.09 -12.05
CA THR A 175 -3.00 -1.34 -12.79
C THR A 175 -2.76 -2.50 -11.83
N PRO A 176 -3.61 -3.53 -11.83
CA PRO A 176 -3.35 -4.76 -11.10
C PRO A 176 -2.09 -5.44 -11.62
N PHE A 177 -1.28 -5.99 -10.72
CA PHE A 177 -0.08 -6.74 -11.10
C PHE A 177 0.04 -8.05 -10.33
N ASP A 178 0.78 -8.99 -10.92
CA ASP A 178 1.15 -10.23 -10.25
C ASP A 178 2.45 -10.04 -9.47
N ALA A 179 2.33 -10.01 -8.14
CA ALA A 179 3.46 -9.82 -7.23
C ALA A 179 4.49 -10.97 -7.32
N GLU A 180 4.08 -12.20 -7.69
CA GLU A 180 5.03 -13.30 -7.92
C GLU A 180 5.81 -13.09 -9.23
N SER A 181 5.12 -12.63 -10.29
CA SER A 181 5.74 -12.43 -11.61
C SER A 181 6.67 -11.23 -11.69
N MET A 182 6.44 -10.19 -10.89
CA MET A 182 7.24 -8.96 -10.93
C MET A 182 8.65 -9.17 -10.35
N GLY A 183 8.87 -10.17 -9.49
CA GLY A 183 10.20 -10.50 -8.97
C GLY A 183 10.88 -9.35 -8.20
N THR A 184 10.17 -8.25 -7.93
CA THR A 184 10.64 -7.07 -7.21
C THR A 184 10.43 -7.26 -5.70
N GLY A 185 11.47 -6.95 -4.93
CA GLY A 185 11.69 -7.40 -3.55
C GLY A 185 10.76 -6.80 -2.49
N ALA A 186 9.97 -5.78 -2.81
CA ALA A 186 9.05 -5.16 -1.85
C ALA A 186 8.03 -6.14 -1.24
N TYR A 187 7.55 -7.13 -2.01
CA TYR A 187 6.56 -8.12 -1.54
C TYR A 187 7.11 -9.55 -1.44
N SER A 188 8.34 -9.82 -1.86
CA SER A 188 8.91 -11.17 -1.84
C SER A 188 9.19 -11.70 -0.42
N GLY A 189 9.34 -10.82 0.57
CA GLY A 189 9.53 -11.17 1.99
C GLY A 189 8.29 -11.04 2.88
N GLY A 190 7.35 -10.15 2.53
CA GLY A 190 6.17 -9.79 3.34
C GLY A 190 4.85 -10.44 2.92
N GLN A 191 4.83 -11.13 1.77
CA GLN A 191 3.62 -11.74 1.19
C GLN A 191 2.81 -12.59 2.17
N ALA A 192 3.47 -13.33 3.07
CA ALA A 192 2.78 -14.17 4.05
C ALA A 192 2.04 -13.35 5.13
N ALA A 193 2.60 -12.22 5.56
CA ALA A 193 1.97 -11.33 6.54
C ALA A 193 0.80 -10.57 5.92
N ILE A 194 0.99 -10.06 4.69
CA ILE A 194 -0.05 -9.39 3.92
C ILE A 194 -1.22 -10.34 3.62
N ALA A 195 -0.92 -11.57 3.21
CA ALA A 195 -1.94 -12.59 2.99
C ALA A 195 -2.70 -12.92 4.28
N ALA A 196 -2.01 -13.04 5.41
CA ALA A 196 -2.65 -13.31 6.70
C ALA A 196 -3.56 -12.14 7.16
N HIS A 197 -3.12 -10.89 6.96
CA HIS A 197 -3.94 -9.70 7.20
C HIS A 197 -5.20 -9.72 6.31
N CYS A 198 -5.01 -9.92 5.01
CA CYS A 198 -6.11 -9.91 4.05
C CYS A 198 -7.12 -11.04 4.29
N ALA A 199 -6.66 -12.22 4.70
CA ALA A 199 -7.53 -13.32 5.13
C ALA A 199 -8.39 -12.93 6.36
N GLY A 200 -7.82 -12.16 7.29
CA GLY A 200 -8.53 -11.62 8.44
C GLY A 200 -9.59 -10.58 8.05
N ALA A 201 -9.21 -9.62 7.19
CA ALA A 201 -10.08 -8.54 6.73
C ALA A 201 -11.29 -9.07 5.92
N SER A 202 -11.06 -9.97 4.97
CA SER A 202 -12.10 -10.62 4.17
C SER A 202 -13.06 -11.47 5.02
N ALA A 203 -12.55 -12.19 6.03
CA ALA A 203 -13.39 -12.90 6.99
C ALA A 203 -14.27 -11.96 7.83
N GLY A 204 -13.74 -10.79 8.21
CA GLY A 204 -14.48 -9.72 8.90
C GLY A 204 -15.60 -9.13 8.03
N ALA A 205 -15.28 -8.82 6.77
CA ALA A 205 -16.23 -8.31 5.79
C ALA A 205 -17.37 -9.30 5.51
N ALA A 206 -17.05 -10.58 5.29
CA ALA A 206 -18.03 -11.64 5.11
C ALA A 206 -18.97 -11.80 6.33
N ALA A 207 -18.44 -11.68 7.55
CA ALA A 207 -19.23 -11.71 8.77
C ALA A 207 -20.15 -10.48 8.92
N ALA A 208 -19.68 -9.29 8.53
CA ALA A 208 -20.47 -8.05 8.54
C ALA A 208 -21.64 -8.12 7.54
N CYS A 209 -21.41 -8.64 6.33
CA CYS A 209 -22.46 -8.85 5.32
C CYS A 209 -23.49 -9.91 5.78
N ALA A 210 -23.04 -11.00 6.42
CA ALA A 210 -23.94 -12.00 7.00
C ALA A 210 -24.76 -11.45 8.19
N GLY A 211 -24.18 -10.55 9.00
CA GLY A 211 -24.85 -9.85 10.09
C GLY A 211 -25.88 -8.82 9.61
N ALA A 212 -25.58 -8.10 8.52
CA ALA A 212 -26.50 -7.15 7.89
C ALA A 212 -27.71 -7.86 7.25
N ALA A 213 -27.52 -9.03 6.65
CA ALA A 213 -28.62 -9.86 6.13
C ALA A 213 -29.53 -10.43 7.23
N ALA A 214 -29.02 -10.58 8.46
CA ALA A 214 -29.81 -11.04 9.62
C ALA A 214 -30.54 -9.91 10.37
N GLY A 215 -30.21 -8.65 10.13
CA GLY A 215 -30.85 -7.48 10.76
C GLY A 215 -32.10 -6.95 10.05
N GLY A 216 -32.38 -7.42 8.83
CA GLY A 216 -33.43 -6.89 7.94
C GLY A 216 -34.70 -7.73 7.84
N ALA A 217 -35.16 -8.41 8.90
CA ALA A 217 -36.42 -9.16 8.86
C ALA A 217 -37.10 -9.28 10.25
N ALA A 218 -37.30 -8.18 10.96
CA ALA A 218 -38.18 -8.17 12.14
C ALA A 218 -38.97 -6.86 12.22
N GLY A 219 -40.01 -6.72 11.39
CA GLY A 219 -40.84 -5.51 11.47
C GLY A 219 -41.99 -5.38 10.48
N ALA A 220 -42.72 -6.46 10.16
CA ALA A 220 -44.00 -6.32 9.45
C ALA A 220 -45.01 -7.42 9.81
N GLY A 221 -46.04 -7.02 10.58
CA GLY A 221 -47.35 -7.69 10.72
C GLY A 221 -47.38 -8.92 11.64
N GLY A 222 -48.32 -9.11 12.56
CA GLY A 222 -49.56 -8.42 12.86
C GLY A 222 -50.50 -9.35 13.64
N ALA A 223 -51.61 -8.77 14.10
CA ALA A 223 -52.86 -9.42 14.51
C ALA A 223 -53.03 -9.91 15.98
N ALA A 224 -53.80 -9.09 16.70
CA ALA A 224 -55.12 -9.41 17.23
C ALA A 224 -55.29 -10.52 18.29
N GLY A 225 -55.77 -10.10 19.46
CA GLY A 225 -56.44 -10.95 20.45
C GLY A 225 -57.19 -10.13 21.50
N CYS A 226 -58.51 -10.08 21.36
CA CYS A 226 -59.55 -9.76 22.36
C CYS A 226 -59.25 -10.33 23.77
N GLY A 227 -59.73 -9.84 24.91
CA GLY A 227 -60.73 -8.85 25.31
C GLY A 227 -61.01 -9.09 26.82
N GLY A 228 -61.57 -8.11 27.54
CA GLY A 228 -61.99 -8.32 28.93
C GLY A 228 -62.36 -7.03 29.66
N ALA A 229 -63.65 -6.88 29.95
CA ALA A 229 -64.33 -5.66 30.38
C ALA A 229 -64.52 -5.53 31.91
N GLY A 230 -64.87 -4.32 32.35
CA GLY A 230 -65.47 -3.96 33.65
C GLY A 230 -64.98 -2.55 34.08
N GLY A 231 -65.70 -1.44 33.85
CA GLY A 231 -67.01 -1.07 34.42
C GLY A 231 -66.78 -0.55 35.86
N GLY A 232 -66.96 0.72 36.25
CA GLY A 232 -67.89 1.75 35.80
C GLY A 232 -68.79 2.11 37.00
N MET A 233 -68.46 3.21 37.71
CA MET A 233 -69.24 4.11 38.57
C MET A 233 -68.40 4.64 39.73
#